data_AF-A0AAJ4DDK0-F1
#
_entry.id   AF-A0AAJ4DDK0-F1
#
_cell.length_a   1.000
_cell.length_b   1.000
_cell.length_c   1.000
_cell.angle_alpha   90.00
_cell.angle_beta   90.00
_cell.angle_gamma   90.00
#
_symmetry.space_group_name_H-M   'P 1'
#
loop_
_entity.id
_entity.type
_entity.pdbx_description
1 polymer ?
#
loop_
_entity_poly.entity_id
_entity_poly.type
_entity_poly.pdbx_seq_one_letter_code
_entity_poly.pdbx_strand_id
1 'polypeptide(L)'
;MVLTNNRIAAIDFTRGISVFFLVIVHTMLIYGTLETQTKTTIGQIIIWLGRGGAMYLIAMGISFTFSRRQSFYAVIKRGLYILFIGYSLNFVKFIISEFLFGGLPHRFLNAYHLKTQTLETTLFFLGLGDILQLAGISLLLIACINQITNNKWIYFLLGLLIIVVSKELSGFKINILGIQYICDLFFSNQYNVYFPVFPWSAFIFLGVFLGKQLKEIHNNTQIFFKNLALQSLGLIILGLLLVFSNYKYHFGDYYHLGPGGSIILLGTMMLSFWISNQLIKLFNPNSKFFRSIIYLSKNTTSIYFIQWTLINWGMYVFGFWSFDQWNVLVLIVLFTVLTLLTNILYRKLQSLRIIQLKK
;
A
#
# COMPACT_ATOMS: atom_id res chain seq x y z
N MET A 1 26.40 -17.09 1.49
CA MET A 1 25.45 -16.08 2.04
C MET A 1 26.03 -14.71 1.77
N VAL A 2 25.62 -14.04 0.69
CA VAL A 2 26.13 -12.69 0.36
C VAL A 2 24.97 -11.71 0.50
N LEU A 3 24.85 -11.17 1.70
CA LEU A 3 24.14 -9.91 1.95
C LEU A 3 24.82 -8.83 1.12
N THR A 4 24.21 -8.40 0.03
CA THR A 4 24.67 -7.18 -0.64
C THR A 4 24.07 -5.97 0.10
N ASN A 5 24.89 -5.33 0.94
CA ASN A 5 24.67 -4.03 1.58
C ASN A 5 23.38 -3.86 2.42
N ASN A 6 23.47 -4.01 3.74
CA ASN A 6 22.52 -3.51 4.76
C ASN A 6 21.01 -3.84 4.58
N ARG A 7 20.64 -4.75 3.67
CA ARG A 7 19.24 -5.10 3.41
C ARG A 7 18.98 -6.56 3.74
N ILE A 8 17.88 -6.78 4.43
CA ILE A 8 17.46 -8.08 4.90
C ILE A 8 16.58 -8.71 3.82
N ALA A 9 17.09 -9.78 3.21
CA ALA A 9 16.49 -10.45 2.07
C ALA A 9 14.99 -10.76 2.26
N ALA A 10 14.59 -11.16 3.46
CA ALA A 10 13.20 -11.41 3.82
C ALA A 10 12.30 -10.18 3.68
N ILE A 11 12.74 -9.02 4.16
CA ILE A 11 11.96 -7.78 4.06
C ILE A 11 11.85 -7.33 2.60
N ASP A 12 12.94 -7.42 1.84
CA ASP A 12 12.92 -7.08 0.41
C ASP A 12 12.02 -8.04 -0.39
N PHE A 13 12.04 -9.33 -0.06
CA PHE A 13 11.18 -10.35 -0.68
C PHE A 13 9.71 -10.11 -0.39
N THR A 14 9.35 -9.92 0.89
CA THR A 14 7.98 -9.63 1.33
C THR A 14 7.44 -8.36 0.65
N ARG A 15 8.25 -7.31 0.59
CA ARG A 15 7.90 -6.08 -0.14
C ARG A 15 7.69 -6.34 -1.64
N GLY A 16 8.59 -7.08 -2.28
CA GLY A 16 8.50 -7.39 -3.71
C GLY A 16 7.23 -8.18 -4.06
N ILE A 17 6.90 -9.20 -3.26
CA ILE A 17 5.65 -9.97 -3.40
C ILE A 17 4.42 -9.09 -3.19
N SER A 18 4.43 -8.21 -2.19
CA SER A 18 3.31 -7.28 -1.95
C SER A 18 3.00 -6.46 -3.21
N VAL A 19 4.04 -5.96 -3.89
CA VAL A 19 3.90 -5.19 -5.13
C VAL A 19 3.33 -6.02 -6.26
N PHE A 20 3.73 -7.29 -6.36
CA PHE A 20 3.17 -8.20 -7.36
C PHE A 20 1.67 -8.42 -7.15
N PHE A 21 1.26 -8.69 -5.91
CA PHE A 21 -0.14 -8.91 -5.56
C PHE A 21 -1.02 -7.69 -5.84
N LEU A 22 -0.50 -6.47 -5.74
CA LEU A 22 -1.25 -5.26 -6.10
C LEU A 22 -1.73 -5.27 -7.56
N VAL A 23 -0.91 -5.76 -8.50
CA VAL A 23 -1.33 -5.86 -9.92
C VAL A 23 -2.50 -6.82 -10.08
N ILE A 24 -2.42 -7.97 -9.42
CA ILE A 24 -3.46 -9.00 -9.42
C ILE A 24 -4.78 -8.42 -8.87
N VAL A 25 -4.68 -7.75 -7.73
CA VAL A 25 -5.84 -7.23 -7.00
C VAL A 25 -6.48 -6.06 -7.74
N HIS A 26 -5.70 -5.09 -8.22
CA HIS A 26 -6.26 -3.95 -8.94
C HIS A 26 -6.92 -4.37 -10.25
N THR A 27 -6.38 -5.39 -10.93
CA THR A 27 -7.02 -5.94 -12.13
C THR A 27 -8.37 -6.58 -11.78
N MET A 28 -8.43 -7.35 -10.69
CA MET A 28 -9.71 -7.93 -10.21
C MET A 28 -10.72 -6.85 -9.79
N LEU A 29 -10.28 -5.81 -9.08
CA LEU A 29 -11.14 -4.71 -8.62
C LEU A 29 -11.70 -3.87 -9.76
N ILE A 30 -10.95 -3.70 -10.85
CA ILE A 30 -11.37 -2.86 -11.98
C ILE A 30 -12.20 -3.65 -13.00
N TYR A 31 -11.84 -4.89 -13.31
CA TYR A 31 -12.46 -5.64 -14.41
C TYR A 31 -13.46 -6.71 -13.96
N GLY A 32 -13.29 -7.29 -12.78
CA GLY A 32 -14.19 -8.32 -12.27
C GLY A 32 -15.55 -7.73 -11.93
N THR A 33 -16.64 -8.42 -12.31
CA THR A 33 -17.98 -8.08 -11.82
C THR A 33 -18.05 -8.19 -10.29
N LEU A 34 -19.02 -7.52 -9.66
CA LEU A 34 -19.20 -7.62 -8.20
C LEU A 34 -19.41 -9.07 -7.75
N GLU A 35 -20.14 -9.87 -8.54
CA GLU A 35 -20.29 -11.31 -8.34
C GLU A 35 -18.94 -12.05 -8.42
N THR A 36 -18.13 -11.76 -9.42
CA THR A 36 -16.78 -12.31 -9.56
C THR A 36 -15.93 -12.00 -8.33
N GLN A 37 -15.95 -10.75 -7.89
CA GLN A 37 -15.18 -10.29 -6.75
C GLN A 37 -15.60 -10.96 -5.44
N THR A 38 -16.92 -11.07 -5.19
CA THR A 38 -17.44 -11.41 -3.85
C THR A 38 -17.87 -12.88 -3.68
N LYS A 39 -18.33 -13.54 -4.75
CA LYS A 39 -18.92 -14.87 -4.67
C LYS A 39 -18.04 -15.99 -5.22
N THR A 40 -17.07 -15.68 -6.07
CA THR A 40 -16.20 -16.71 -6.65
C THR A 40 -14.99 -16.99 -5.76
N THR A 41 -14.52 -18.24 -5.78
CA THR A 41 -13.34 -18.66 -5.01
C THR A 41 -12.09 -17.88 -5.44
N ILE A 42 -11.88 -17.67 -6.74
CA ILE A 42 -10.74 -16.91 -7.25
C ILE A 42 -10.83 -15.45 -6.82
N GLY A 43 -12.01 -14.83 -6.92
CA GLY A 43 -12.26 -13.47 -6.44
C GLY A 43 -11.93 -13.31 -4.95
N GLN A 44 -12.43 -14.20 -4.10
CA GLN A 44 -12.18 -14.16 -2.66
C GLN A 44 -10.69 -14.33 -2.32
N ILE A 45 -9.99 -15.26 -2.97
CA ILE A 45 -8.54 -15.43 -2.81
C ILE A 45 -7.80 -14.14 -3.20
N ILE A 46 -8.12 -13.56 -4.36
CA ILE A 46 -7.45 -12.36 -4.85
C ILE A 46 -7.71 -11.17 -3.93
N ILE A 47 -8.96 -10.94 -3.50
CA ILE A 47 -9.29 -9.87 -2.55
C ILE A 47 -8.53 -10.08 -1.23
N TRP A 48 -8.39 -11.32 -0.76
CA TRP A 48 -7.59 -11.62 0.42
C TRP A 48 -6.10 -11.29 0.20
N LEU A 49 -5.53 -11.60 -0.97
CA LEU A 49 -4.17 -11.17 -1.34
C LEU A 49 -4.03 -9.63 -1.35
N GLY A 50 -5.10 -8.91 -1.65
CA GLY A 50 -5.19 -7.44 -1.58
C GLY A 50 -4.92 -6.87 -0.18
N ARG A 51 -5.12 -7.67 0.86
CA ARG A 51 -4.76 -7.32 2.24
C ARG A 51 -3.25 -7.13 2.44
N GLY A 52 -2.44 -7.58 1.47
CA GLY A 52 -1.00 -7.34 1.39
C GLY A 52 -0.59 -5.86 1.32
N GLY A 53 -1.53 -4.92 1.12
CA GLY A 53 -1.26 -3.49 1.28
C GLY A 53 -0.66 -3.15 2.65
N ALA A 54 -1.21 -3.70 3.75
CA ALA A 54 -0.65 -3.53 5.09
C ALA A 54 0.77 -4.10 5.23
N MET A 55 1.03 -5.25 4.60
CA MET A 55 2.37 -5.85 4.57
C MET A 55 3.40 -4.91 3.92
N TYR A 56 3.02 -4.23 2.83
CA TYR A 56 3.85 -3.21 2.21
C TYR A 56 4.12 -2.02 3.14
N LEU A 57 3.11 -1.54 3.87
CA LEU A 57 3.26 -0.43 4.84
C LEU A 57 4.22 -0.77 5.98
N ILE A 58 4.11 -1.98 6.54
CA ILE A 58 5.06 -2.48 7.56
C ILE A 58 6.47 -2.58 6.96
N ALA A 59 6.61 -3.15 5.75
CA ALA A 59 7.90 -3.28 5.08
C ALA A 59 8.54 -1.92 4.80
N MET A 60 7.72 -0.92 4.46
CA MET A 60 8.16 0.45 4.26
C MET A 60 8.69 1.06 5.56
N GLY A 61 7.98 0.90 6.68
CA GLY A 61 8.43 1.36 7.99
C GLY A 61 9.74 0.70 8.42
N ILE A 62 9.87 -0.61 8.23
CA ILE A 62 11.13 -1.31 8.52
C ILE A 62 12.25 -0.79 7.61
N SER A 63 12.02 -0.75 6.30
CA SER A 63 13.00 -0.29 5.31
C SER A 63 13.42 1.17 5.54
N PHE A 64 12.51 1.99 6.09
CA PHE A 64 12.81 3.37 6.45
C PHE A 64 13.96 3.42 7.46
N THR A 65 13.99 2.57 8.50
CA THR A 65 15.07 2.63 9.50
C THR A 65 16.45 2.36 8.91
N PHE A 66 16.54 1.56 7.85
CA PHE A 66 17.80 1.23 7.16
C PHE A 66 18.20 2.22 6.06
N SER A 67 17.39 3.24 5.77
CA SER A 67 17.75 4.27 4.79
C SER A 67 18.94 5.10 5.28
N ARG A 68 19.84 5.47 4.37
CA ARG A 68 20.98 6.38 4.64
C ARG A 68 20.55 7.85 4.75
N ARG A 69 19.44 8.22 4.11
CA ARG A 69 18.90 9.59 4.10
C ARG A 69 17.87 9.73 5.23
N GLN A 70 18.33 10.10 6.43
CA GLN A 70 17.51 10.22 7.66
C GLN A 70 17.40 11.63 8.22
N SER A 71 18.15 12.60 7.69
CA SER A 71 18.04 13.98 8.17
C SER A 71 16.62 14.50 7.96
N PHE A 72 16.16 15.36 8.86
CA PHE A 72 14.82 15.96 8.82
C PHE A 72 14.43 16.43 7.41
N TYR A 73 15.28 17.28 6.81
CA TYR A 73 15.05 17.82 5.47
C TYR A 73 14.98 16.72 4.39
N ALA A 74 15.83 15.69 4.47
CA ALA A 74 15.81 14.61 3.50
C ALA A 74 14.54 13.76 3.59
N VAL A 75 14.00 13.55 4.80
CA VAL A 75 12.74 12.83 5.01
C VAL A 75 11.56 13.68 4.56
N ILE A 76 11.52 14.98 4.90
CA ILE A 76 10.48 15.93 4.44
C ILE A 76 10.45 15.97 2.92
N LYS A 77 11.59 16.20 2.26
CA LYS A 77 11.68 16.23 0.79
C LYS A 77 11.14 14.93 0.18
N ARG A 78 11.48 13.79 0.77
CA ARG A 78 10.98 12.48 0.31
C ARG A 78 9.47 12.35 0.51
N GLY A 79 8.93 12.79 1.65
CA GLY A 79 7.48 12.79 1.91
C GLY A 79 6.72 13.64 0.90
N LEU A 80 7.16 14.88 0.68
CA LEU A 80 6.58 15.80 -0.32
C LEU A 80 6.69 15.24 -1.75
N TYR A 81 7.83 14.64 -2.11
CA TYR A 81 7.99 13.99 -3.40
C TYR A 81 7.01 12.82 -3.59
N ILE A 82 6.80 11.99 -2.57
CA ILE A 82 5.84 10.88 -2.64
C ILE A 82 4.39 11.40 -2.75
N LEU A 83 4.04 12.47 -2.04
CA LEU A 83 2.75 13.15 -2.20
C LEU A 83 2.55 13.64 -3.62
N PHE A 84 3.55 14.34 -4.17
CA PHE A 84 3.54 14.82 -5.54
C PHE A 84 3.31 13.66 -6.53
N ILE A 85 4.01 12.53 -6.37
CA ILE A 85 3.81 11.35 -7.21
C ILE A 85 2.40 10.75 -7.05
N GLY A 86 1.83 10.75 -5.84
CA GLY A 86 0.46 10.29 -5.59
C GLY A 86 -0.58 11.12 -6.34
N TYR A 87 -0.51 12.45 -6.25
CA TYR A 87 -1.42 13.32 -6.98
C TYR A 87 -1.17 13.31 -8.49
N SER A 88 0.10 13.20 -8.91
CA SER A 88 0.44 13.03 -10.33
C SER A 88 -0.14 11.73 -10.90
N LEU A 89 -0.17 10.65 -10.10
CA LEU A 89 -0.80 9.40 -10.52
C LEU A 89 -2.29 9.60 -10.75
N ASN A 90 -2.99 10.26 -9.83
CA ASN A 90 -4.41 10.58 -9.99
C ASN A 90 -4.66 11.41 -11.25
N PHE A 91 -3.84 12.43 -11.48
CA PHE A 91 -3.90 13.26 -12.68
C PHE A 91 -3.73 12.43 -13.96
N VAL A 92 -2.71 11.58 -14.03
CA VAL A 92 -2.44 10.75 -15.22
C VAL A 92 -3.50 9.67 -15.45
N LYS A 93 -3.94 8.98 -14.39
CA LYS A 93 -4.87 7.85 -14.53
C LYS A 93 -6.29 8.30 -14.84
N PHE A 94 -6.74 9.43 -14.29
CA PHE A 94 -8.13 9.90 -14.43
C PHE A 94 -8.27 11.15 -15.31
N ILE A 95 -7.51 12.22 -15.05
CA ILE A 95 -7.75 13.51 -15.71
C ILE A 95 -7.25 13.49 -17.16
N ILE A 96 -6.02 13.03 -17.39
CA ILE A 96 -5.49 12.87 -18.74
C ILE A 96 -6.35 11.90 -19.55
N SER A 97 -6.77 10.79 -18.93
CA SER A 97 -7.56 9.78 -19.64
C SER A 97 -8.96 10.30 -19.98
N GLU A 98 -9.62 11.01 -19.07
CA GLU A 98 -10.91 11.65 -19.34
C GLU A 98 -10.81 12.63 -20.53
N PHE A 99 -9.75 13.44 -20.57
CA PHE A 99 -9.52 14.36 -21.69
C PHE A 99 -9.22 13.65 -23.02
N LEU A 100 -8.35 12.64 -23.02
CA LEU A 100 -7.93 11.94 -24.24
C LEU A 100 -9.04 11.07 -24.84
N PHE A 101 -9.88 10.47 -24.00
CA PHE A 101 -10.91 9.51 -24.44
C PHE A 101 -12.33 10.10 -24.43
N GLY A 102 -12.48 11.40 -24.18
CA GLY A 102 -13.76 12.11 -24.28
C GLY A 102 -14.71 11.89 -23.10
N GLY A 103 -14.21 11.45 -21.95
CA GLY A 103 -15.00 11.16 -20.75
C GLY A 103 -14.44 9.94 -20.00
N LEU A 104 -14.83 9.74 -18.74
CA LEU A 104 -14.59 8.48 -18.03
C LEU A 104 -15.67 7.45 -18.40
N PRO A 105 -15.41 6.13 -18.32
CA PRO A 105 -16.41 5.11 -18.65
C PRO A 105 -17.69 5.26 -17.80
N HIS A 106 -18.86 5.21 -18.44
CA HIS A 106 -20.15 5.45 -17.77
C HIS A 106 -20.40 4.55 -16.55
N ARG A 107 -20.09 3.24 -16.65
CA ARG A 107 -20.21 2.30 -15.53
C ARG A 107 -19.29 2.67 -14.37
N PHE A 108 -18.10 3.19 -14.66
CA PHE A 108 -17.14 3.64 -13.65
C PHE A 108 -17.68 4.86 -12.92
N LEU A 109 -18.15 5.88 -13.65
CA LEU A 109 -18.76 7.08 -13.05
C LEU A 109 -20.00 6.76 -12.19
N ASN A 110 -20.87 5.87 -12.69
CA ASN A 110 -22.07 5.44 -11.96
C ASN A 110 -21.73 4.75 -10.63
N ALA A 111 -20.62 4.01 -10.55
CA ALA A 111 -20.17 3.37 -9.32
C ALA A 111 -19.77 4.38 -8.23
N TYR A 112 -19.45 5.62 -8.59
CA TYR A 112 -19.16 6.72 -7.67
C TYR A 112 -20.29 7.75 -7.59
N HIS A 113 -21.41 7.53 -8.30
CA HIS A 113 -22.51 8.51 -8.42
C HIS A 113 -22.07 9.87 -8.99
N LEU A 114 -21.09 9.87 -9.89
CA LEU A 114 -20.50 11.06 -10.49
C LEU A 114 -20.93 11.25 -11.95
N LYS A 115 -20.74 12.47 -12.48
CA LYS A 115 -21.04 12.85 -13.87
C LYS A 115 -19.77 13.22 -14.62
N THR A 116 -19.61 12.75 -15.86
CA THR A 116 -18.40 13.04 -16.65
C THR A 116 -18.22 14.54 -16.87
N GLN A 117 -16.97 14.98 -17.00
CA GLN A 117 -16.58 16.35 -17.38
C GLN A 117 -17.11 17.44 -16.43
N THR A 118 -17.32 17.09 -15.16
CA THR A 118 -17.69 18.06 -14.12
C THR A 118 -16.49 18.40 -13.25
N LEU A 119 -16.45 19.63 -12.72
CA LEU A 119 -15.43 20.06 -11.76
C LEU A 119 -15.44 19.17 -10.50
N GLU A 120 -16.62 18.76 -10.04
CA GLU A 120 -16.79 17.83 -8.92
C GLU A 120 -16.05 16.51 -9.17
N THR A 121 -16.25 15.90 -10.33
CA THR A 121 -15.59 14.64 -10.71
C THR A 121 -14.08 14.79 -10.84
N THR A 122 -13.63 15.90 -11.43
CA THR A 122 -12.21 16.23 -11.54
C THR A 122 -11.56 16.34 -10.16
N LEU A 123 -12.17 17.10 -9.24
CA LEU A 123 -11.66 17.30 -7.89
C LEU A 123 -11.71 16.01 -7.06
N PHE A 124 -12.79 15.22 -7.19
CA PHE A 124 -12.92 13.92 -6.54
C PHE A 124 -11.78 12.98 -6.94
N PHE A 125 -11.55 12.78 -8.24
CA PHE A 125 -10.55 11.84 -8.71
C PHE A 125 -9.12 12.35 -8.54
N LEU A 126 -8.88 13.67 -8.63
CA LEU A 126 -7.59 14.27 -8.29
C LEU A 126 -7.28 14.08 -6.80
N GLY A 127 -8.28 14.28 -5.94
CA GLY A 127 -8.20 14.15 -4.49
C GLY A 127 -8.25 12.71 -3.98
N LEU A 128 -8.53 11.72 -4.83
CA LEU A 128 -8.73 10.33 -4.41
C LEU A 128 -7.50 9.81 -3.63
N GLY A 129 -7.68 9.60 -2.33
CA GLY A 129 -6.59 9.27 -1.42
C GLY A 129 -6.22 7.79 -1.51
N ASP A 130 -4.93 7.52 -1.76
CA ASP A 130 -4.40 6.18 -1.91
C ASP A 130 -3.13 6.01 -1.05
N ILE A 131 -2.52 4.82 -1.11
CA ILE A 131 -1.37 4.43 -0.30
C ILE A 131 -0.15 5.35 -0.46
N LEU A 132 -0.03 6.07 -1.59
CA LEU A 132 1.03 7.04 -1.81
C LEU A 132 0.82 8.31 -0.99
N GLN A 133 -0.41 8.85 -0.93
CA GLN A 133 -0.73 9.99 -0.08
C GLN A 133 -0.51 9.65 1.39
N LEU A 134 -0.99 8.47 1.83
CA LEU A 134 -0.72 7.92 3.16
C LEU A 134 0.79 7.87 3.46
N ALA A 135 1.56 7.26 2.56
CA ALA A 135 3.00 7.09 2.73
C ALA A 135 3.73 8.43 2.82
N GLY A 136 3.33 9.39 1.98
CA GLY A 136 3.86 10.74 1.98
C GLY A 136 3.61 11.47 3.29
N ILE A 137 2.35 11.51 3.75
CA ILE A 137 1.97 12.13 5.04
C ILE A 137 2.68 11.44 6.21
N SER A 138 2.72 10.10 6.20
CA SER A 138 3.39 9.34 7.27
C SER A 138 4.88 9.62 7.34
N LEU A 139 5.57 9.84 6.21
CA LEU A 139 6.97 10.28 6.20
C LEU A 139 7.14 11.68 6.81
N LEU A 140 6.21 12.60 6.55
CA LEU A 140 6.24 13.93 7.18
C LEU A 140 6.08 13.82 8.71
N LEU A 141 5.12 13.00 9.17
CA LEU A 141 4.93 12.74 10.60
C LEU A 141 6.19 12.12 11.23
N ILE A 142 6.79 11.12 10.58
CA ILE A 142 8.05 10.48 11.03
C ILE A 142 9.19 11.50 11.10
N ALA A 143 9.28 12.43 10.14
CA ALA A 143 10.31 13.48 10.16
C ALA A 143 10.17 14.36 11.41
N CYS A 144 8.96 14.82 11.71
CA CYS A 144 8.67 15.61 12.90
C CYS A 144 8.95 14.83 14.20
N ILE A 145 8.53 13.57 14.29
CA ILE A 145 8.78 12.72 15.47
C ILE A 145 10.29 12.55 15.69
N ASN A 146 11.06 12.27 14.63
CA ASN A 146 12.52 12.08 14.73
C ASN A 146 13.27 13.36 15.13
N GLN A 147 12.69 14.54 14.94
CA GLN A 147 13.26 15.79 15.43
C GLN A 147 13.16 15.91 16.96
N ILE A 148 12.14 15.29 17.55
CA ILE A 148 11.87 15.33 18.99
C ILE A 148 12.57 14.16 19.70
N THR A 149 12.51 12.95 19.11
CA THR A 149 13.01 11.74 19.76
C THR A 149 13.37 10.64 18.77
N ASN A 150 14.39 9.87 19.10
CA ASN A 150 14.75 8.66 18.38
C ASN A 150 14.29 7.37 19.09
N ASN A 151 13.54 7.46 20.19
CA ASN A 151 13.09 6.31 20.95
C ASN A 151 12.11 5.44 20.11
N LYS A 152 12.37 4.13 20.00
CA LYS A 152 11.50 3.19 19.27
C LYS A 152 10.10 3.10 19.88
N TRP A 153 9.98 3.22 21.21
CA TRP A 153 8.72 3.01 21.92
C TRP A 153 7.68 4.08 21.61
N ILE A 154 8.11 5.28 21.20
CA ILE A 154 7.21 6.34 20.74
C ILE A 154 6.45 5.92 19.48
N TYR A 155 7.13 5.26 18.54
CA TYR A 155 6.48 4.72 17.34
C TYR A 155 5.49 3.60 17.67
N PHE A 156 5.83 2.75 18.64
CA PHE A 156 4.92 1.71 19.13
C PHE A 156 3.67 2.30 19.78
N LEU A 157 3.85 3.25 20.71
CA LEU A 157 2.75 3.89 21.42
C LEU A 157 1.86 4.71 20.49
N LEU A 158 2.43 5.46 19.54
CA LEU A 158 1.66 6.19 18.53
C LEU A 158 0.90 5.24 17.61
N GLY A 159 1.52 4.15 17.15
CA GLY A 159 0.85 3.13 16.36
C GLY A 159 -0.33 2.49 17.10
N LEU A 160 -0.14 2.16 18.38
CA LEU A 160 -1.20 1.63 19.24
C LEU A 160 -2.32 2.65 19.46
N LEU A 161 -1.97 3.90 19.74
CA LEU A 161 -2.93 4.99 19.92
C LEU A 161 -3.80 5.15 18.66
N ILE A 162 -3.18 5.22 17.48
CA ILE A 162 -3.88 5.32 16.18
C ILE A 162 -4.84 4.16 15.99
N ILE A 163 -4.44 2.93 16.31
CA ILE A 163 -5.31 1.74 16.22
C ILE A 163 -6.52 1.85 17.15
N VAL A 164 -6.33 2.35 18.38
CA VAL A 164 -7.40 2.43 19.38
C VAL A 164 -8.41 3.53 19.03
N VAL A 165 -7.93 4.70 18.59
CA VAL A 165 -8.79 5.87 18.35
C VAL A 165 -9.33 5.95 16.92
N SER A 166 -8.83 5.13 15.98
CA SER A 166 -9.20 5.25 14.56
C SER A 166 -10.69 5.16 14.33
N LYS A 167 -11.39 4.27 15.06
CA LYS A 167 -12.82 4.06 14.88
C LYS A 167 -13.64 5.26 15.36
N GLU A 168 -13.23 5.88 16.47
CA GLU A 168 -13.89 7.05 17.05
C GLU A 168 -13.71 8.31 16.19
N LEU A 169 -12.57 8.43 15.52
CA LEU A 169 -12.31 9.54 14.60
C LEU A 169 -12.87 9.29 13.20
N SER A 170 -13.34 8.08 12.89
CA SER A 170 -13.77 7.71 11.55
C SER A 170 -14.97 8.53 11.08
N GLY A 171 -14.79 9.27 9.98
CA GLY A 171 -15.77 10.19 9.43
C GLY A 171 -15.73 11.59 10.04
N PHE A 172 -14.76 11.90 10.90
CA PHE A 172 -14.59 13.26 11.42
C PHE A 172 -14.33 14.24 10.29
N LYS A 173 -15.16 15.28 10.21
CA LYS A 173 -15.07 16.33 9.18
C LYS A 173 -15.36 17.69 9.78
N ILE A 174 -14.66 18.68 9.25
CA ILE A 174 -14.94 20.10 9.50
C ILE A 174 -15.49 20.66 8.20
N ASN A 175 -16.68 21.26 8.25
CA ASN A 175 -17.41 21.79 7.09
C ASN A 175 -16.82 23.15 6.63
N ILE A 176 -15.53 23.17 6.32
CA ILE A 176 -14.81 24.31 5.75
C ILE A 176 -14.10 23.83 4.49
N LEU A 177 -14.27 24.59 3.40
CA LEU A 177 -13.67 24.27 2.11
C LEU A 177 -12.14 24.08 2.26
N GLY A 178 -11.60 23.01 1.68
CA GLY A 178 -10.18 22.65 1.78
C GLY A 178 -9.82 21.91 3.07
N ILE A 179 -10.29 22.35 4.24
CA ILE A 179 -10.07 21.65 5.52
C ILE A 179 -10.78 20.29 5.52
N GLN A 180 -11.97 20.21 4.93
CA GLN A 180 -12.70 18.96 4.75
C GLN A 180 -11.84 17.87 4.08
N TYR A 181 -11.07 18.23 3.05
CA TYR A 181 -10.20 17.29 2.36
C TYR A 181 -9.04 16.82 3.24
N ILE A 182 -8.46 17.72 4.04
CA ILE A 182 -7.44 17.36 5.02
C ILE A 182 -8.02 16.41 6.06
N CYS A 183 -9.23 16.67 6.56
CA CYS A 183 -9.93 15.74 7.46
C CYS A 183 -10.13 14.37 6.80
N ASP A 184 -10.56 14.33 5.54
CA ASP A 184 -10.76 13.07 4.81
C ASP A 184 -9.45 12.28 4.64
N LEU A 185 -8.33 12.95 4.34
CA LEU A 185 -7.01 12.31 4.27
C LEU A 185 -6.63 11.62 5.59
N PHE A 186 -7.06 12.18 6.73
CA PHE A 186 -6.74 11.61 8.03
C PHE A 186 -7.77 10.59 8.53
N PHE A 187 -9.04 10.82 8.26
CA PHE A 187 -10.14 10.23 9.01
C PHE A 187 -11.32 9.75 8.15
N SER A 188 -11.22 9.75 6.82
CA SER A 188 -12.37 9.38 5.98
C SER A 188 -12.98 8.03 6.38
N ASN A 189 -14.31 7.95 6.25
CA ASN A 189 -15.10 6.72 6.32
C ASN A 189 -15.79 6.42 4.98
N GLN A 190 -15.32 7.05 3.89
CA GLN A 190 -15.84 6.96 2.53
C GLN A 190 -14.73 6.57 1.55
N TYR A 191 -15.13 6.08 0.39
CA TYR A 191 -14.20 5.63 -0.67
C TYR A 191 -13.54 6.77 -1.47
N ASN A 192 -13.62 8.02 -1.01
CA ASN A 192 -12.81 9.11 -1.54
C ASN A 192 -11.37 9.06 -1.03
N VAL A 193 -11.11 8.38 0.08
CA VAL A 193 -9.76 8.08 0.59
C VAL A 193 -9.74 6.64 1.06
N TYR A 194 -9.13 5.74 0.28
CA TYR A 194 -9.03 4.32 0.61
C TYR A 194 -8.07 4.03 1.77
N PHE A 195 -7.01 4.83 1.87
CA PHE A 195 -5.96 4.66 2.87
C PHE A 195 -5.84 5.92 3.76
N PRO A 196 -6.84 6.23 4.60
CA PRO A 196 -6.74 7.37 5.51
C PRO A 196 -5.59 7.16 6.52
N VAL A 197 -5.01 8.25 7.01
CA VAL A 197 -3.89 8.19 7.99
C VAL A 197 -4.28 7.34 9.21
N PHE A 198 -5.54 7.41 9.66
CA PHE A 198 -6.11 6.57 10.70
C PHE A 198 -7.03 5.53 10.03
N PRO A 199 -6.79 4.22 10.18
CA PRO A 199 -5.77 3.57 11.01
C PRO A 199 -4.41 3.34 10.33
N TRP A 200 -4.29 3.56 9.03
CA TRP A 200 -3.25 2.90 8.23
C TRP A 200 -1.81 3.31 8.51
N SER A 201 -1.56 4.52 9.02
CA SER A 201 -0.22 4.96 9.41
C SER A 201 0.34 4.17 10.59
N ALA A 202 -0.51 3.52 11.40
CA ALA A 202 -0.09 2.63 12.47
C ALA A 202 0.81 1.50 11.95
N PHE A 203 0.49 0.91 10.79
CA PHE A 203 1.31 -0.15 10.19
C PHE A 203 2.71 0.35 9.82
N ILE A 204 2.83 1.60 9.38
CA ILE A 204 4.12 2.22 9.07
C ILE A 204 4.90 2.48 10.36
N PHE A 205 4.28 3.07 11.38
CA PHE A 205 4.93 3.36 12.66
C PHE A 205 5.39 2.09 13.36
N LEU A 206 4.57 1.05 13.38
CA LEU A 206 4.94 -0.26 13.91
C LEU A 206 6.05 -0.90 13.06
N GLY A 207 6.05 -0.71 11.74
CA GLY A 207 7.18 -1.05 10.89
C GLY A 207 8.48 -0.34 11.31
N VAL A 208 8.43 0.96 11.63
CA VAL A 208 9.59 1.72 12.13
C VAL A 208 10.06 1.16 13.47
N PHE A 209 9.14 0.85 14.39
CA PHE A 209 9.45 0.20 15.66
C PHE A 209 10.18 -1.14 15.46
N LEU A 210 9.64 -2.03 14.62
CA LEU A 210 10.24 -3.32 14.28
C LEU A 210 11.63 -3.15 13.65
N GLY A 211 11.77 -2.17 12.74
CA GLY A 211 13.06 -1.86 12.12
C GLY A 211 14.10 -1.32 13.10
N LYS A 212 13.68 -0.64 14.17
CA LYS A 212 14.59 -0.20 15.25
C LYS A 212 14.96 -1.35 16.18
N GLN A 213 14.00 -2.20 16.57
CA GLN A 213 14.27 -3.42 17.33
C GLN A 213 15.31 -4.31 16.64
N LEU A 214 15.20 -4.46 15.32
CA LEU A 214 16.12 -5.25 14.52
C LEU A 214 17.55 -4.71 14.55
N LYS A 215 17.72 -3.38 14.57
CA LYS A 215 19.05 -2.76 14.73
C LYS A 215 19.64 -2.98 16.10
N GLU A 216 18.83 -2.92 17.16
CA GLU A 216 19.29 -3.12 18.54
C GLU A 216 19.80 -4.54 18.78
N ILE A 217 19.18 -5.54 18.17
CA ILE A 217 19.68 -6.93 18.18
C ILE A 217 20.77 -7.17 17.12
N HIS A 218 21.48 -6.12 16.71
CA HIS A 218 22.58 -6.17 15.74
C HIS A 218 22.23 -6.86 14.40
N ASN A 219 21.01 -6.64 13.91
CA ASN A 219 20.48 -7.26 12.69
C ASN A 219 20.41 -8.79 12.75
N ASN A 220 20.31 -9.39 13.94
CA ASN A 220 20.14 -10.83 14.10
C ASN A 220 18.74 -11.26 13.61
N THR A 221 18.68 -11.68 12.35
CA THR A 221 17.42 -12.06 11.69
C THR A 221 16.78 -13.30 12.32
N GLN A 222 17.56 -14.23 12.88
CA GLN A 222 17.01 -15.44 13.49
C GLN A 222 16.19 -15.11 14.74
N ILE A 223 16.76 -14.31 15.65
CA ILE A 223 16.06 -13.85 16.85
C ILE A 223 14.87 -12.97 16.45
N PHE A 224 15.07 -12.06 15.51
CA PHE A 224 14.02 -11.17 15.03
C PHE A 224 12.79 -11.93 14.56
N PHE A 225 12.95 -12.83 13.59
CA PHE A 225 11.83 -13.55 13.00
C PHE A 225 11.18 -14.53 13.98
N LYS A 226 11.94 -15.14 14.90
CA LYS A 226 11.36 -15.96 15.98
C LYS A 226 10.42 -15.13 16.86
N ASN A 227 10.88 -13.97 17.32
CA ASN A 227 10.07 -13.07 18.15
C ASN A 227 8.87 -12.52 17.38
N LEU A 228 9.08 -12.17 16.10
CA LEU A 228 8.02 -11.67 15.22
C LEU A 228 6.89 -12.69 15.06
N ALA A 229 7.22 -13.98 14.91
CA ALA A 229 6.23 -15.05 14.84
C ALA A 229 5.41 -15.16 16.13
N LEU A 230 6.07 -15.16 17.29
CA LEU A 230 5.36 -15.26 18.57
C LEU A 230 4.44 -14.05 18.82
N GLN A 231 4.94 -12.85 18.56
CA GLN A 231 4.16 -11.61 18.66
C GLN A 231 2.98 -11.63 17.69
N SER A 232 3.18 -12.11 16.46
CA SER A 232 2.13 -12.18 15.45
C SER A 232 0.97 -13.09 15.88
N LEU A 233 1.25 -14.24 16.50
CA LEU A 233 0.23 -15.14 17.01
C LEU A 233 -0.56 -14.49 18.15
N GLY A 234 0.12 -13.83 19.09
CA GLY A 234 -0.54 -13.09 20.17
C GLY A 234 -1.46 -11.98 19.66
N LEU A 235 -1.01 -11.22 18.65
CA LEU A 235 -1.84 -10.19 18.01
C LEU A 235 -3.04 -10.78 17.27
N ILE A 236 -2.86 -11.88 16.54
CA ILE A 236 -3.97 -12.55 15.84
C ILE A 236 -5.04 -12.99 16.86
N ILE A 237 -4.63 -13.64 17.95
CA ILE A 237 -5.55 -14.08 19.00
C ILE A 237 -6.28 -12.88 19.63
N LEU A 238 -5.54 -11.86 20.06
CA LEU A 238 -6.12 -10.65 20.65
C LEU A 238 -7.12 -9.97 19.69
N GLY A 239 -6.73 -9.81 18.44
CA GLY A 239 -7.57 -9.19 17.42
C GLY A 239 -8.84 -10.01 17.16
N LEU A 240 -8.74 -11.34 17.10
CA LEU A 240 -9.89 -12.24 16.96
C LEU A 240 -10.85 -12.11 18.14
N LEU A 241 -10.35 -12.09 19.38
CA LEU A 241 -11.18 -11.90 20.57
C LEU A 241 -11.98 -10.59 20.50
N LEU A 242 -11.34 -9.49 20.09
CA LEU A 242 -12.00 -8.20 19.90
C LEU A 242 -13.03 -8.25 18.76
N VAL A 243 -12.70 -8.84 17.62
CA VAL A 243 -13.65 -8.95 16.50
C VAL A 243 -14.85 -9.82 16.85
N PHE A 244 -14.66 -10.88 17.63
CA PHE A 244 -15.76 -11.72 18.12
C PHE A 244 -16.63 -10.98 19.14
N SER A 245 -16.09 -10.07 19.96
CA SER A 245 -16.90 -9.30 20.91
C SER A 245 -17.77 -8.24 20.23
N ASN A 246 -17.27 -7.58 19.18
CA ASN A 246 -18.07 -6.64 18.38
C ASN A 246 -17.51 -6.49 16.96
N TYR A 247 -18.04 -7.28 16.03
CA TYR A 247 -17.56 -7.29 14.63
C TYR A 247 -17.68 -5.93 13.94
N LYS A 248 -18.81 -5.24 14.11
CA LYS A 248 -19.08 -3.95 13.43
C LYS A 248 -18.12 -2.85 13.89
N TYR A 249 -17.83 -2.82 15.19
CA TYR A 249 -16.90 -1.84 15.76
C TYR A 249 -15.45 -2.20 15.47
N HIS A 250 -15.04 -3.45 15.73
CA HIS A 250 -13.64 -3.84 15.66
C HIS A 250 -13.16 -4.16 14.25
N PHE A 251 -13.96 -4.81 13.41
CA PHE A 251 -13.58 -5.11 12.03
C PHE A 251 -14.11 -4.03 11.07
N GLY A 252 -15.43 -3.81 11.03
CA GLY A 252 -16.04 -2.86 10.10
C GLY A 252 -15.88 -3.33 8.65
N ASP A 253 -15.25 -2.50 7.81
CA ASP A 253 -14.83 -2.86 6.46
C ASP A 253 -13.29 -2.77 6.31
N TYR A 254 -12.76 -3.34 5.23
CA TYR A 254 -11.32 -3.46 5.04
C TYR A 254 -10.58 -2.11 5.01
N TYR A 255 -11.20 -1.05 4.48
CA TYR A 255 -10.56 0.26 4.33
C TYR A 255 -10.72 1.13 5.59
N HIS A 256 -11.77 0.89 6.40
CA HIS A 256 -12.06 1.63 7.63
C HIS A 256 -12.07 0.72 8.86
N LEU A 257 -10.94 0.04 9.07
CA LEU A 257 -10.76 -0.92 10.16
C LEU A 257 -10.88 -0.26 11.54
N GLY A 258 -11.58 -0.94 12.44
CA GLY A 258 -11.48 -0.66 13.87
C GLY A 258 -10.24 -1.29 14.53
N PRO A 259 -10.16 -1.25 15.87
CA PRO A 259 -9.00 -1.74 16.59
C PRO A 259 -8.71 -3.23 16.36
N GLY A 260 -9.73 -4.08 16.43
CA GLY A 260 -9.54 -5.53 16.32
C GLY A 260 -9.14 -5.95 14.91
N GLY A 261 -9.77 -5.41 13.87
CA GLY A 261 -9.42 -5.63 12.48
C GLY A 261 -8.01 -5.16 12.16
N SER A 262 -7.61 -3.99 12.67
CA SER A 262 -6.23 -3.49 12.55
C SER A 262 -5.22 -4.42 13.22
N ILE A 263 -5.52 -4.93 14.42
CA ILE A 263 -4.66 -5.84 15.18
C ILE A 263 -4.54 -7.21 14.48
N ILE A 264 -5.65 -7.79 14.01
CA ILE A 264 -5.62 -9.05 13.22
C ILE A 264 -4.77 -8.86 11.98
N LEU A 265 -5.00 -7.76 11.24
CA LEU A 265 -4.27 -7.49 10.01
C LEU A 265 -2.77 -7.32 10.30
N LEU A 266 -2.41 -6.56 11.33
CA LEU A 266 -1.03 -6.38 11.77
C LEU A 266 -0.37 -7.73 12.09
N GLY A 267 -1.00 -8.55 12.92
CA GLY A 267 -0.51 -9.88 13.27
C GLY A 267 -0.36 -10.78 12.06
N THR A 268 -1.37 -10.85 11.19
CA THR A 268 -1.34 -11.67 9.96
C THR A 268 -0.21 -11.24 9.02
N MET A 269 -0.02 -9.92 8.84
CA MET A 269 1.05 -9.41 7.99
C MET A 269 2.42 -9.67 8.62
N MET A 270 2.59 -9.48 9.94
CA MET A 270 3.83 -9.82 10.67
C MET A 270 4.17 -11.32 10.55
N LEU A 271 3.18 -12.20 10.65
CA LEU A 271 3.36 -13.63 10.43
C LEU A 271 3.83 -13.91 8.99
N SER A 272 3.29 -13.18 8.02
CA SER A 272 3.70 -13.30 6.60
C SER A 272 5.17 -12.93 6.36
N PHE A 273 5.75 -12.01 7.15
CA PHE A 273 7.19 -11.75 7.13
C PHE A 273 8.01 -12.95 7.63
N TRP A 274 7.56 -13.63 8.69
CA TRP A 274 8.21 -14.85 9.17
C TRP A 274 8.10 -15.98 8.13
N ILE A 275 6.91 -16.18 7.54
CA ILE A 275 6.69 -17.16 6.46
C ILE A 275 7.64 -16.84 5.30
N SER A 276 7.71 -15.59 4.87
CA SER A 276 8.64 -15.13 3.83
C SER A 276 10.10 -15.48 4.17
N ASN A 277 10.51 -15.27 5.41
CA ASN A 277 11.85 -15.65 5.87
C ASN A 277 12.11 -17.16 5.81
N GLN A 278 11.11 -18.00 6.06
CA GLN A 278 11.25 -19.45 5.86
C GLN A 278 11.31 -19.83 4.38
N LEU A 279 10.40 -19.26 3.57
CA LEU A 279 10.32 -19.54 2.14
C LEU A 279 11.63 -19.22 1.40
N ILE A 280 12.30 -18.12 1.75
CA ILE A 280 13.55 -17.73 1.10
C ILE A 280 14.67 -18.74 1.32
N LYS A 281 14.64 -19.49 2.42
CA LYS A 281 15.61 -20.58 2.65
C LYS A 281 15.42 -21.74 1.67
N LEU A 282 14.23 -21.90 1.11
CA LEU A 282 13.90 -22.91 0.11
C LEU A 282 14.30 -22.49 -1.31
N PHE A 283 14.47 -21.20 -1.55
CA PHE A 283 14.79 -20.68 -2.88
C PHE A 283 16.29 -20.46 -3.06
N ASN A 284 16.80 -20.82 -4.24
CA ASN A 284 18.15 -20.44 -4.63
C ASN A 284 18.21 -18.90 -4.78
N PRO A 285 19.05 -18.18 -4.01
CA PRO A 285 19.15 -16.72 -4.08
C PRO A 285 19.64 -16.20 -5.45
N ASN A 286 20.31 -17.07 -6.23
CA ASN A 286 20.76 -16.78 -7.58
C ASN A 286 19.73 -17.18 -8.66
N SER A 287 18.53 -17.61 -8.27
CA SER A 287 17.46 -17.94 -9.23
C SER A 287 16.94 -16.69 -9.95
N LYS A 288 16.42 -16.88 -11.16
CA LYS A 288 15.71 -15.82 -11.90
C LYS A 288 14.51 -15.31 -11.09
N PHE A 289 13.80 -16.21 -10.42
CA PHE A 289 12.66 -15.86 -9.56
C PHE A 289 13.03 -14.87 -8.46
N PHE A 290 14.06 -15.16 -7.66
CA PHE A 290 14.48 -14.27 -6.58
C PHE A 290 14.92 -12.89 -7.11
N ARG A 291 15.67 -12.87 -8.22
CA ARG A 291 16.02 -11.61 -8.90
C ARG A 291 14.80 -10.80 -9.33
N SER A 292 13.76 -11.43 -9.85
CA SER A 292 12.51 -10.76 -10.22
C SER A 292 11.80 -10.16 -9.00
N ILE A 293 11.71 -10.89 -7.88
CA ILE A 293 11.12 -10.35 -6.65
C ILE A 293 11.91 -9.14 -6.12
N ILE A 294 13.24 -9.23 -6.10
CA ILE A 294 14.09 -8.10 -5.70
C ILE A 294 13.94 -6.91 -6.66
N TYR A 295 13.76 -7.16 -7.95
CA TYR A 295 13.45 -6.12 -8.93
C TYR A 295 12.13 -5.42 -8.59
N LEU A 296 11.06 -6.15 -8.31
CA LEU A 296 9.77 -5.58 -7.91
C LEU A 296 9.91 -4.72 -6.65
N SER A 297 10.64 -5.22 -5.65
CA SER A 297 10.91 -4.49 -4.41
C SER A 297 11.66 -3.19 -4.67
N LYS A 298 12.72 -3.19 -5.49
CA LYS A 298 13.51 -1.98 -5.78
C LYS A 298 12.74 -0.93 -6.60
N ASN A 299 11.73 -1.36 -7.36
CA ASN A 299 11.01 -0.51 -8.30
C ASN A 299 9.55 -0.24 -7.90
N THR A 300 9.20 -0.43 -6.63
CA THR A 300 7.81 -0.35 -6.14
C THR A 300 7.04 0.87 -6.64
N THR A 301 7.55 2.08 -6.43
CA THR A 301 6.80 3.31 -6.78
C THR A 301 6.54 3.43 -8.28
N SER A 302 7.51 3.10 -9.13
CA SER A 302 7.33 3.19 -10.58
C SER A 302 6.41 2.09 -11.10
N ILE A 303 6.55 0.86 -10.59
CA ILE A 303 5.63 -0.24 -10.91
C ILE A 303 4.21 0.15 -10.52
N TYR A 304 4.01 0.64 -9.29
CA TYR A 304 2.71 1.05 -8.79
C TYR A 304 2.07 2.17 -9.62
N PHE A 305 2.86 3.15 -10.05
CA PHE A 305 2.38 4.22 -10.93
C PHE A 305 1.96 3.66 -12.30
N ILE A 306 2.82 2.83 -12.89
CA ILE A 306 2.61 2.24 -14.22
C ILE A 306 1.39 1.32 -14.23
N GLN A 307 1.30 0.35 -13.30
CA GLN A 307 0.18 -0.59 -13.28
C GLN A 307 -1.16 0.12 -13.12
N TRP A 308 -1.27 1.09 -12.21
CA TRP A 308 -2.52 1.82 -12.04
C TRP A 308 -2.89 2.64 -13.27
N THR A 309 -1.90 3.24 -13.94
CA THR A 309 -2.13 3.97 -15.19
C THR A 309 -2.65 3.01 -16.26
N LEU A 310 -1.94 1.91 -16.51
CA LEU A 310 -2.30 0.93 -17.54
C LEU A 310 -3.66 0.27 -17.27
N ILE A 311 -3.92 -0.13 -16.03
CA ILE A 311 -5.19 -0.75 -15.63
C ILE A 311 -6.36 0.25 -15.76
N ASN A 312 -6.21 1.50 -15.30
CA ASN A 312 -7.31 2.46 -15.45
C ASN A 312 -7.55 2.83 -16.91
N TRP A 313 -6.49 3.01 -17.71
CA TRP A 313 -6.63 3.28 -19.14
C TRP A 313 -7.18 2.07 -19.90
N GLY A 314 -6.90 0.85 -19.44
CA GLY A 314 -7.48 -0.35 -20.02
C GLY A 314 -9.00 -0.42 -19.87
N MET A 315 -9.62 0.36 -18.96
CA MET A 315 -11.09 0.42 -18.86
C MET A 315 -11.75 0.91 -20.15
N TYR A 316 -11.06 1.72 -20.97
CA TYR A 316 -11.58 2.18 -22.27
C TYR A 316 -11.62 1.07 -23.33
N VAL A 317 -10.82 0.02 -23.16
CA VAL A 317 -10.72 -1.10 -24.10
C VAL A 317 -11.55 -2.29 -23.62
N PHE A 318 -11.42 -2.62 -22.34
CA PHE A 318 -11.98 -3.82 -21.75
C PHE A 318 -13.29 -3.56 -20.98
N GLY A 319 -13.57 -2.30 -20.61
CA GLY A 319 -14.69 -1.93 -19.75
C GLY A 319 -14.37 -1.98 -18.25
N PHE A 320 -15.34 -1.59 -17.43
CA PHE A 320 -15.28 -1.61 -15.96
C PHE A 320 -16.32 -2.60 -15.42
N TRP A 321 -15.92 -3.44 -14.45
CA TRP A 321 -16.77 -4.50 -13.86
C TRP A 321 -17.55 -5.32 -14.88
N SER A 322 -16.85 -5.87 -15.87
CA SER A 322 -17.47 -6.48 -17.06
C SER A 322 -17.10 -7.95 -17.27
N PHE A 323 -16.18 -8.51 -16.48
CA PHE A 323 -15.66 -9.85 -16.70
C PHE A 323 -15.89 -10.82 -15.54
N ASP A 324 -15.97 -12.10 -15.90
CA ASP A 324 -15.90 -13.22 -14.97
C ASP A 324 -14.46 -13.49 -14.48
N GLN A 325 -14.31 -14.44 -13.55
CA GLN A 325 -12.99 -14.76 -12.97
C GLN A 325 -11.95 -15.22 -13.99
N TRP A 326 -12.36 -15.93 -15.05
CA TRP A 326 -11.44 -16.52 -16.02
C TRP A 326 -10.87 -15.46 -16.94
N ASN A 327 -11.73 -14.58 -17.45
CA ASN A 327 -11.30 -13.44 -18.25
C ASN A 327 -10.44 -12.46 -17.44
N VAL A 328 -10.77 -12.24 -16.16
CA VAL A 328 -9.92 -11.44 -15.26
C VAL A 328 -8.54 -12.08 -15.07
N LEU A 329 -8.41 -13.41 -14.97
CA LEU A 329 -7.10 -14.07 -14.88
C LEU A 329 -6.25 -13.82 -16.14
N VAL A 330 -6.86 -13.81 -17.33
CA VAL A 330 -6.15 -13.45 -18.57
C VAL A 330 -5.68 -11.99 -18.50
N LEU A 331 -6.54 -11.08 -18.06
CA LEU A 331 -6.17 -9.66 -17.89
C LEU A 331 -5.07 -9.48 -16.84
N ILE A 332 -5.03 -10.28 -15.77
CA ILE A 332 -3.97 -10.23 -14.75
C ILE A 332 -2.62 -10.54 -15.38
N VAL A 333 -2.55 -11.57 -16.25
CA VAL A 333 -1.32 -11.91 -16.97
C VAL A 333 -0.93 -10.76 -17.90
N LEU A 334 -1.88 -10.23 -18.67
CA LEU A 334 -1.66 -9.11 -19.58
C LEU A 334 -1.09 -7.88 -18.85
N PHE A 335 -1.78 -7.39 -17.81
CA PHE A 335 -1.34 -6.19 -17.08
C PHE A 335 -0.05 -6.41 -16.30
N THR A 336 0.21 -7.63 -15.83
CA THR A 336 1.51 -7.98 -15.25
C THR A 336 2.63 -7.82 -16.28
N VAL A 337 2.49 -8.41 -17.46
CA VAL A 337 3.50 -8.34 -18.52
C VAL A 337 3.69 -6.90 -18.99
N LEU A 338 2.61 -6.18 -19.29
CA LEU A 338 2.67 -4.78 -19.74
C LEU A 338 3.33 -3.88 -18.69
N THR A 339 2.98 -4.05 -17.42
CA THR A 339 3.59 -3.28 -16.32
C THR A 339 5.09 -3.53 -16.24
N LEU A 340 5.51 -4.79 -16.30
CA LEU A 340 6.93 -5.16 -16.20
C LEU A 340 7.71 -4.63 -17.41
N LEU A 341 7.23 -4.83 -18.63
CA LEU A 341 7.87 -4.34 -19.85
C LEU A 341 8.00 -2.81 -19.85
N THR A 342 6.91 -2.10 -19.51
CA THR A 342 6.91 -0.64 -19.42
C THR A 342 7.88 -0.15 -18.35
N ASN A 343 7.93 -0.81 -17.18
CA ASN A 343 8.88 -0.43 -16.14
C ASN A 343 10.33 -0.72 -16.54
N ILE A 344 10.62 -1.83 -17.23
CA ILE A 344 11.96 -2.13 -17.76
C ILE A 344 12.38 -1.06 -18.77
N LEU A 345 11.49 -0.70 -19.70
CA LEU A 345 11.75 0.35 -20.70
C LEU A 345 12.02 1.70 -20.03
N TYR A 346 11.15 2.12 -19.10
CA TYR A 346 11.33 3.34 -18.32
C TYR A 346 12.70 3.37 -17.63
N ARG A 347 13.12 2.26 -17.02
CA ARG A 347 14.42 2.17 -16.35
C ARG A 347 15.59 2.23 -17.32
N LYS A 348 15.47 1.63 -18.49
CA LYS A 348 16.47 1.73 -19.56
C LYS A 348 16.62 3.19 -20.02
N LEU A 349 15.52 3.88 -20.30
CA LEU A 349 15.53 5.29 -20.70
C LEU A 349 16.12 6.21 -19.63
N GLN A 350 15.80 5.97 -18.35
CA GLN A 350 16.40 6.70 -17.23
C GLN A 350 17.91 6.46 -17.13
N SER A 351 18.38 5.22 -17.34
CA SER A 351 19.82 4.90 -17.32
C SER A 351 20.60 5.59 -18.44
N LEU A 352 19.96 5.78 -19.59
CA LEU A 352 20.50 6.52 -20.73
C LEU A 352 20.44 8.05 -20.55
N ARG A 353 20.01 8.54 -19.38
CA ARG A 353 19.81 9.96 -19.04
C ARG A 353 18.83 10.70 -19.96
N ILE A 354 18.01 9.98 -20.73
CA ILE A 354 16.97 10.56 -21.60
C ILE A 354 15.84 11.16 -20.73
N ILE A 355 15.60 10.57 -19.56
CA ILE A 355 14.64 11.05 -18.57
C ILE A 355 15.40 11.35 -17.27
N GLN A 356 15.68 12.63 -16.98
CA GLN A 356 16.30 13.05 -15.72
C GLN A 356 15.28 13.73 -14.80
N LEU A 357 14.92 13.05 -13.71
CA LEU A 357 14.33 13.69 -12.52
C LEU A 357 15.36 13.55 -11.39
N LYS A 358 15.98 14.65 -10.95
CA LYS A 358 16.93 14.66 -9.82
C LYS A 358 16.19 14.23 -8.54
N LYS A 359 16.57 13.09 -7.96
CA LYS A 359 16.03 12.53 -6.69
C LYS A 359 16.48 13.28 -5.43
#